data_AF-A0A967LYH2-F1
#
_entry.id   AF-A0A967LYH2-F1
#
_cell.length_a   1.000
_cell.length_b   1.000
_cell.length_c   1.000
_cell.angle_alpha   90.00
_cell.angle_beta   90.00
_cell.angle_gamma   90.00
#
_symmetry.space_group_name_H-M   'P 1'
#
loop_
_entity.id
_entity.type
_entity.pdbx_description
1 polymer ?
#
loop_
_entity_poly.entity_id
_entity_poly.type
_entity_poly.pdbx_seq_one_letter_code
_entity_poly.pdbx_strand_id
1 'polypeptide(L)'
;MTRLKLNLIVCLLFLIPGLAAPALATKQIELNSKPPIKIDVKTHPSKVATGQEVWVVASIVLDPGWHIYGNPKGPGPGLPTILEVTSLPEGVTADPARFLPAEKFLEPDLGPDEWVWAYKKKTSIYVRLSTPDNLSS
;
A
#
# COMPACT_ATOMS: atom_id res chain seq x y z
N MET A 1 -41.17 -7.87 -79.02
CA MET A 1 -41.36 -8.70 -77.82
C MET A 1 -40.59 -8.05 -76.68
N THR A 2 -41.23 -7.12 -75.94
CA THR A 2 -41.71 -7.30 -74.53
C THR A 2 -40.59 -7.55 -73.53
N ARG A 3 -40.11 -6.50 -72.84
CA ARG A 3 -40.37 -6.15 -71.41
C ARG A 3 -39.97 -7.25 -70.42
N LEU A 4 -39.03 -6.96 -69.50
CA LEU A 4 -39.34 -6.80 -68.07
C LEU A 4 -38.13 -6.29 -67.27
N LYS A 5 -38.35 -5.23 -66.49
CA LYS A 5 -37.47 -4.75 -65.42
C LYS A 5 -37.64 -5.66 -64.21
N LEU A 6 -36.58 -5.99 -63.49
CA LEU A 6 -36.70 -6.41 -62.09
C LEU A 6 -35.64 -5.69 -61.25
N ASN A 7 -36.10 -4.62 -60.60
CA ASN A 7 -35.43 -4.04 -59.45
C ASN A 7 -35.51 -5.07 -58.31
N LEU A 8 -34.38 -5.44 -57.70
CA LEU A 8 -34.39 -5.84 -56.31
C LEU A 8 -33.24 -5.14 -55.58
N ILE A 9 -33.67 -4.12 -54.86
CA ILE A 9 -33.04 -3.46 -53.73
C ILE A 9 -32.20 -4.45 -52.92
N VAL A 10 -30.87 -4.33 -52.98
CA VAL A 10 -29.95 -4.85 -51.97
C VAL A 10 -29.15 -3.66 -51.45
N CYS A 11 -29.87 -2.72 -50.84
CA CYS A 11 -29.31 -1.76 -49.90
C CYS A 11 -29.60 -2.28 -48.49
N LEU A 12 -28.61 -2.11 -47.60
CA LEU A 12 -28.57 -2.49 -46.19
C LEU A 12 -28.37 -3.98 -45.92
N LEU A 13 -27.11 -4.41 -45.86
CA LEU A 13 -26.65 -5.41 -44.87
C LEU A 13 -25.12 -5.36 -44.65
N PHE A 14 -24.49 -4.20 -44.85
CA PHE A 14 -23.11 -3.94 -44.45
C PHE A 14 -23.06 -2.73 -43.52
N LEU A 15 -23.65 -2.85 -42.34
CA LEU A 15 -23.41 -1.92 -41.24
C LEU A 15 -22.97 -2.71 -40.00
N ILE A 16 -21.66 -2.60 -39.71
CA ILE A 16 -21.02 -2.67 -38.40
C ILE A 16 -20.76 -4.09 -37.82
N PRO A 17 -19.57 -4.68 -38.03
CA PRO A 17 -18.95 -5.57 -37.04
C PRO A 17 -18.08 -4.69 -36.14
N GLY A 18 -18.71 -4.00 -35.20
CA GLY A 18 -18.04 -3.10 -34.28
C GLY A 18 -18.64 -3.27 -32.89
N LEU A 19 -17.75 -3.52 -31.93
CA LEU A 19 -17.96 -3.45 -30.49
C LEU A 19 -18.75 -4.60 -29.85
N ALA A 20 -18.06 -5.71 -29.63
CA ALA A 20 -18.20 -6.45 -28.38
C ALA A 20 -16.81 -6.54 -27.71
N ALA A 21 -16.24 -5.39 -27.36
CA ALA A 21 -15.21 -5.38 -26.33
C ALA A 21 -15.92 -5.73 -25.01
N PRO A 22 -15.49 -6.76 -24.26
CA PRO A 22 -16.01 -6.96 -22.92
C PRO A 22 -15.72 -5.67 -22.16
N ALA A 23 -16.77 -5.07 -21.59
CA ALA A 23 -16.61 -3.98 -20.66
C ALA A 23 -15.84 -4.55 -19.45
N LEU A 24 -14.51 -4.42 -19.48
CA LEU A 24 -13.69 -4.62 -18.31
C LEU A 24 -14.17 -3.54 -17.34
N ALA A 25 -15.02 -3.94 -16.40
CA ALA A 25 -15.51 -3.06 -15.37
C ALA A 25 -14.31 -2.64 -14.53
N THR A 26 -13.72 -1.49 -14.86
CA THR A 26 -12.82 -0.77 -13.99
C THR A 26 -13.65 -0.37 -12.77
N LYS A 27 -13.70 -1.23 -11.75
CA LYS A 27 -14.04 -0.80 -10.39
C LYS A 27 -12.95 0.17 -9.98
N GLN A 28 -13.15 1.44 -10.30
CA GLN A 28 -12.36 2.52 -9.78
C GLN A 28 -12.52 2.47 -8.26
N ILE A 29 -11.42 2.17 -7.55
CA ILE A 29 -11.40 2.18 -6.09
C ILE A 29 -11.82 3.59 -5.68
N GLU A 30 -12.96 3.71 -5.00
CA GLU A 30 -13.43 5.00 -4.48
C GLU A 30 -12.41 5.51 -3.45
N LEU A 31 -11.56 6.44 -3.90
CA LEU A 31 -10.48 7.03 -3.10
C LEU A 31 -10.98 7.87 -1.90
N ASN A 32 -12.31 8.03 -1.76
CA ASN A 32 -12.97 8.78 -0.69
C ASN A 32 -13.32 7.94 0.54
N SER A 33 -13.03 6.63 0.54
CA SER A 33 -13.20 5.80 1.73
C SER A 33 -12.12 6.10 2.77
N LYS A 34 -12.50 6.14 4.04
CA LYS A 34 -11.56 6.16 5.17
C LYS A 34 -10.45 5.11 4.96
N PRO A 35 -9.15 5.47 5.07
CA PRO A 35 -8.08 4.50 4.90
C PRO A 35 -8.27 3.28 5.82
N PRO A 36 -8.03 2.05 5.34
CA PRO A 36 -8.24 0.80 6.08
C PRO A 36 -7.10 0.54 7.09
N ILE A 37 -6.51 1.60 7.60
CA ILE A 37 -5.32 1.61 8.44
C ILE A 37 -5.49 2.66 9.54
N LYS A 38 -5.11 2.31 10.76
CA LYS A 38 -4.99 3.22 11.90
C LYS A 38 -3.56 3.14 12.41
N ILE A 39 -2.96 4.30 12.65
CA ILE A 39 -1.60 4.42 13.16
C ILE A 39 -1.65 5.23 14.45
N ASP A 40 -1.11 4.68 15.53
CA ASP A 40 -0.92 5.34 16.82
C ASP A 40 0.58 5.41 17.12
N VAL A 41 1.07 6.57 17.52
CA VAL A 41 2.50 6.77 17.80
C VAL A 41 2.68 7.16 19.25
N LYS A 42 3.51 6.40 19.97
CA LYS A 42 3.79 6.62 21.39
C LYS A 42 5.28 6.58 21.68
N THR A 43 5.66 7.21 22.78
CA THR A 43 7.03 7.19 23.30
C THR A 43 7.14 6.38 24.60
N HIS A 44 8.27 5.73 24.81
CA HIS A 44 8.57 4.99 26.04
C HIS A 44 10.05 5.12 26.44
N PRO A 45 10.38 5.76 27.58
CA PRO A 45 9.46 6.50 28.46
C PRO A 45 8.88 7.75 27.77
N SER A 46 7.76 8.26 28.26
CA SER A 46 7.11 9.45 27.67
C SER A 46 7.84 10.77 27.96
N LYS A 47 8.78 10.74 28.92
CA LYS A 47 9.69 11.82 29.29
C LYS A 47 11.06 11.20 29.56
N VAL A 48 12.11 11.89 29.18
CA VAL A 48 13.48 11.39 29.24
C VAL A 48 14.41 12.52 29.66
N ALA A 49 15.42 12.23 30.49
CA ALA A 49 16.46 13.20 30.81
C ALA A 49 17.53 13.23 29.71
N THR A 50 18.46 14.18 29.79
CA THR A 50 19.64 14.20 28.93
C THR A 50 20.45 12.91 29.06
N GLY A 51 21.11 12.51 27.97
CA GLY A 51 21.95 11.31 27.90
C GLY A 51 21.18 9.99 27.99
N GLN A 52 19.85 9.98 27.94
CA GLN A 52 19.07 8.74 27.95
C GLN A 52 18.34 8.48 26.63
N GLU A 53 17.86 7.25 26.50
CA GLU A 53 17.19 6.72 25.32
C GLU A 53 15.67 6.74 25.47
N VAL A 54 14.97 6.95 24.35
CA VAL A 54 13.51 6.82 24.26
C VAL A 54 13.13 5.99 23.04
N TRP A 55 12.16 5.11 23.21
CA TRP A 55 11.57 4.34 22.12
C TRP A 55 10.35 5.06 21.58
N VAL A 56 10.34 5.32 20.27
CA VAL A 56 9.14 5.67 19.51
C VAL A 56 8.55 4.37 18.95
N VAL A 57 7.27 4.13 19.21
CA VAL A 57 6.53 2.97 18.74
C VAL A 57 5.37 3.44 17.87
N ALA A 58 5.41 3.09 16.58
CA ALA A 58 4.29 3.24 15.67
C ALA A 58 3.48 1.94 15.65
N SER A 59 2.35 1.92 16.36
CA SER A 59 1.40 0.81 16.35
C SER A 59 0.44 0.96 15.17
N ILE A 60 0.43 -0.05 14.30
CA ILE A 60 -0.38 -0.07 13.08
C ILE A 60 -1.45 -1.13 13.22
N VAL A 61 -2.70 -0.77 12.95
CA VAL A 61 -3.85 -1.69 12.91
C VAL A 61 -4.49 -1.58 11.53
N LEU A 62 -4.76 -2.74 10.92
CA LEU A 62 -5.30 -2.89 9.57
C LEU A 62 -6.70 -3.49 9.65
N ASP A 63 -7.62 -2.95 8.85
CA ASP A 63 -8.98 -3.49 8.75
C ASP A 63 -8.95 -4.90 8.13
N PRO A 64 -9.97 -5.76 8.39
CA PRO A 64 -10.01 -7.11 7.86
C PRO A 64 -9.87 -7.16 6.33
N GLY A 65 -9.08 -8.11 5.83
CA GLY A 65 -8.78 -8.26 4.40
C GLY A 65 -7.62 -7.40 3.89
N TRP A 66 -7.16 -6.42 4.68
CA TRP A 66 -6.03 -5.57 4.31
C TRP A 66 -4.70 -6.05 4.88
N HIS A 67 -3.64 -5.73 4.15
CA HIS A 67 -2.26 -5.96 4.56
C HIS A 67 -1.38 -4.80 4.08
N ILE A 68 -0.21 -4.66 4.69
CA ILE A 68 0.89 -3.81 4.19
C ILE A 68 2.13 -4.68 4.01
N TYR A 69 3.01 -4.25 3.12
CA TYR A 69 4.23 -4.97 2.79
C TYR A 69 5.24 -4.95 3.93
N GLY A 70 5.94 -6.07 4.11
CA GLY A 70 7.04 -6.23 5.05
C GLY A 70 8.24 -5.35 4.69
N ASN A 71 9.19 -5.28 5.61
CA ASN A 71 10.51 -4.72 5.35
C ASN A 71 11.58 -5.69 5.90
N PRO A 72 12.24 -6.50 5.05
CA PRO A 72 12.13 -6.52 3.59
C PRO A 72 10.78 -7.06 3.08
N LYS A 73 10.34 -6.61 1.90
CA LYS A 73 9.05 -6.99 1.29
C LYS A 73 9.06 -8.39 0.67
N GLY A 74 10.20 -8.90 0.19
CA GLY A 74 10.22 -10.07 -0.71
C GLY A 74 9.91 -9.70 -2.18
N PRO A 75 9.65 -10.70 -3.05
CA PRO A 75 9.47 -10.49 -4.50
C PRO A 75 8.17 -9.71 -4.83
N GLY A 76 7.93 -9.44 -6.11
CA GLY A 76 6.75 -8.70 -6.59
C GLY A 76 6.91 -7.16 -6.67
N PRO A 77 5.91 -6.45 -7.23
CA PRO A 77 6.02 -5.04 -7.61
C PRO A 77 5.66 -4.02 -6.52
N GLY A 78 5.16 -4.46 -5.36
CA GLY A 78 4.80 -3.56 -4.25
C GLY A 78 5.99 -2.76 -3.68
N LEU A 79 5.73 -1.85 -2.74
CA LEU A 79 6.79 -1.11 -2.02
C LEU A 79 6.86 -1.58 -0.56
N PRO A 80 8.06 -1.75 0.03
CA PRO A 80 8.18 -2.10 1.44
C PRO A 80 7.59 -1.00 2.32
N THR A 81 7.07 -1.37 3.49
CA THR A 81 6.72 -0.36 4.50
C THR A 81 7.99 0.30 5.02
N ILE A 82 8.04 1.62 4.97
CA ILE A 82 9.18 2.43 5.44
C ILE A 82 8.68 3.34 6.56
N LEU A 83 9.53 3.54 7.56
CA LEU A 83 9.37 4.59 8.56
C LEU A 83 10.67 5.40 8.56
N GLU A 84 10.53 6.69 8.31
CA GLU A 84 11.64 7.63 8.20
C GLU A 84 11.48 8.75 9.23
N VAL A 85 12.59 9.12 9.86
CA VAL A 85 12.64 10.27 10.76
C VAL A 85 13.09 11.47 9.94
N THR A 86 12.16 12.39 9.65
CA THR A 86 12.41 13.53 8.76
C THR A 86 13.04 14.72 9.48
N SER A 87 12.90 14.80 10.80
CA SER A 87 13.40 15.91 11.60
C SER A 87 13.57 15.49 13.06
N LEU A 88 14.64 15.94 13.69
CA LEU A 88 14.90 15.80 15.12
C LEU A 88 15.40 17.14 15.68
N PRO A 89 15.18 17.39 16.98
CA PRO A 89 15.86 18.47 17.68
C PRO A 89 17.39 18.33 17.58
N GLU A 90 18.09 19.45 17.75
CA GLU A 90 19.55 19.46 17.75
C GLU A 90 20.12 18.48 18.79
N GLY A 91 21.15 17.74 18.39
CA GLY A 91 21.82 16.75 19.25
C GLY A 91 21.05 15.45 19.48
N VAL A 92 19.77 15.35 19.10
CA VAL A 92 19.01 14.09 19.17
C VAL A 92 19.31 13.24 17.93
N THR A 93 19.57 11.96 18.13
CA THR A 93 19.82 11.00 17.05
C THR A 93 18.77 9.91 17.02
N ALA A 94 18.59 9.27 15.86
CA ALA A 94 17.71 8.12 15.69
C ALA A 94 18.48 6.93 15.12
N ASP A 95 18.24 5.76 15.71
CA ASP A 95 18.61 4.49 15.10
C ASP A 95 17.75 4.22 13.84
N PRO A 96 18.20 3.34 12.93
CA PRO A 96 17.34 2.79 11.90
C PRO A 96 16.06 2.17 12.48
N ALA A 97 14.95 2.30 11.75
CA ALA A 97 13.69 1.69 12.13
C ALA A 97 13.80 0.16 12.22
N ARG A 98 13.20 -0.41 13.26
CA ARG A 98 13.16 -1.85 13.53
C ARG A 98 11.74 -2.36 13.31
N PHE A 99 11.63 -3.38 12.48
CA PHE A 99 10.37 -3.96 12.06
C PHE A 99 10.20 -5.33 12.71
N LEU A 100 8.99 -5.65 13.16
CA LEU A 100 8.68 -7.01 13.59
C LEU A 100 8.73 -7.97 12.39
N PRO A 101 8.89 -9.29 12.61
CA PRO A 101 8.79 -10.26 11.54
C PRO A 101 7.44 -10.18 10.83
N ALA A 102 7.47 -10.08 9.50
CA ALA A 102 6.28 -10.19 8.66
C ALA A 102 6.00 -11.66 8.32
N GLU A 103 4.77 -11.94 7.92
CA GLU A 103 4.34 -13.29 7.54
C GLU A 103 4.40 -13.48 6.03
N LYS A 104 4.73 -14.68 5.56
CA LYS A 104 4.69 -14.99 4.12
C LYS A 104 3.23 -14.98 3.65
N PHE A 105 2.96 -14.26 2.58
CA PHE A 105 1.65 -14.16 1.96
C PHE A 105 1.74 -14.44 0.47
N LEU A 106 0.90 -15.35 -0.01
CA LEU A 106 0.75 -15.59 -1.45
C LEU A 106 -0.20 -14.52 -2.02
N GLU A 107 0.22 -13.89 -3.11
CA GLU A 107 -0.58 -12.89 -3.84
C GLU A 107 -1.09 -13.51 -5.14
N PRO A 108 -2.21 -14.25 -5.10
CA PRO A 108 -2.74 -14.93 -6.29
C PRO A 108 -3.10 -13.95 -7.42
N ASP A 109 -3.37 -12.69 -7.08
CA ASP A 109 -3.64 -11.62 -8.04
C ASP A 109 -2.40 -11.22 -8.86
N LEU A 110 -1.19 -11.50 -8.36
CA LEU A 110 0.07 -11.30 -9.07
C LEU A 110 0.54 -12.56 -9.81
N GLY A 111 0.11 -13.73 -9.37
CA GLY A 111 0.44 -15.03 -9.98
C GLY A 111 0.26 -16.19 -8.99
N PRO A 112 0.23 -17.45 -9.48
CA PRO A 112 -0.08 -18.62 -8.65
C PRO A 112 0.96 -18.89 -7.56
N ASP A 113 2.21 -18.49 -7.79
CA ASP A 113 3.35 -18.72 -6.87
C ASP A 113 3.98 -17.41 -6.37
N GLU A 114 3.39 -16.26 -6.70
CA GLU A 114 3.90 -14.96 -6.28
C GLU A 114 3.65 -14.76 -4.78
N TRP A 115 4.68 -14.28 -4.09
CA TRP A 115 4.63 -14.15 -2.64
C TRP A 115 5.34 -12.89 -2.16
N VAL A 116 4.88 -12.38 -1.03
CA VAL A 116 5.49 -11.26 -0.32
C VAL A 116 5.58 -11.59 1.17
N TRP A 117 6.41 -10.82 1.88
CA TRP A 117 6.28 -10.64 3.31
C TRP A 117 5.24 -9.55 3.55
N ALA A 118 4.26 -9.83 4.42
CA ALA A 118 3.18 -8.90 4.72
C ALA A 118 2.86 -8.87 6.21
N TYR A 119 2.48 -7.69 6.70
CA TYR A 119 1.83 -7.53 7.99
C TYR A 119 0.31 -7.57 7.82
N LYS A 120 -0.36 -8.38 8.64
CA LYS A 120 -1.82 -8.52 8.65
C LYS A 120 -2.36 -8.18 10.02
N LYS A 121 -3.56 -7.60 10.07
CA LYS A 121 -4.29 -7.22 11.30
C LYS A 121 -3.60 -6.14 12.13
N LYS A 122 -2.35 -6.35 12.57
CA LYS A 122 -1.57 -5.37 13.33
C LYS A 122 -0.06 -5.61 13.20
N THR A 123 0.72 -4.55 13.36
CA THR A 123 2.17 -4.63 13.55
C THR A 123 2.66 -3.44 14.39
N SER A 124 3.94 -3.41 14.72
CA SER A 124 4.58 -2.26 15.34
C SER A 124 5.97 -2.04 14.74
N ILE A 125 6.30 -0.78 14.52
CA ILE A 125 7.62 -0.34 14.05
C ILE A 125 8.24 0.52 15.15
N TYR A 126 9.50 0.26 15.44
CA TYR A 126 10.22 0.86 16.55
C TYR A 126 11.36 1.73 16.04
N VAL A 127 11.51 2.91 16.62
CA VAL A 127 12.71 3.73 16.46
C VAL A 127 13.23 4.04 17.83
N ARG A 128 14.53 3.86 18.02
CA ARG A 128 15.19 4.33 19.23
C ARG A 128 15.76 5.72 18.96
N LEU A 129 15.47 6.65 19.85
CA LEU A 129 16.09 7.97 19.87
C LEU A 129 17.05 8.06 21.04
N SER A 130 18.15 8.76 20.84
CA SER A 130 19.13 9.06 21.89
C SER A 130 19.22 10.57 22.06
N THR A 131 19.16 11.03 23.32
CA THR A 131 19.32 12.44 23.67
C THR A 131 20.78 12.76 23.97
N PRO A 132 21.25 14.00 23.70
CA PRO A 132 22.59 14.41 24.08
C PRO A 132 22.68 14.58 25.60
N ASP A 133 23.89 14.52 26.15
CA ASP A 133 24.16 14.74 27.57
C ASP A 133 23.83 16.18 28.03
N ASN A 134 23.73 17.11 27.07
CA ASN A 134 23.48 18.53 27.25
C ASN A 134 22.36 19.04 26.31
N LEU A 135 21.10 18.88 26.71
CA LEU A 135 20.00 19.58 26.03
C LEU A 135 19.97 21.03 26.51
N SER A 136 20.38 21.97 25.65
CA SER A 136 20.04 23.38 25.84
C SER A 136 18.53 23.55 25.74
N SER A 137 17.90 24.05 26.82
CA SER A 137 16.46 24.36 26.85
C SER A 137 16.12 25.63 26.08
#